data_AF-A0A920M079-F1
#
_entry.id   AF-A0A920M079-F1
#
_cell.length_a   1.000
_cell.length_b   1.000
_cell.length_c   1.000
_cell.angle_alpha   90.00
_cell.angle_beta   90.00
_cell.angle_gamma   90.00
#
_symmetry.space_group_name_H-M   'P 1'
#
loop_
_entity.id
_entity.type
_entity.pdbx_description
1 polymer ?
#
loop_
_entity_poly.entity_id
_entity_poly.type
_entity_poly.pdbx_seq_one_letter_code
_entity_poly.pdbx_strand_id
1 'polypeptide(L)' 'MPKDKAVPHMGWNKVIFESEQLLSNYYYFANSYYAPITKDTTGICEYGIEFSATVQKDNFFGCQFHPEKILKLRN' A
#
# COMPACT_ATOMS: atom_id res chain seq x y z
N MET A 1 2.70 -6.36 12.06
CA MET A 1 3.89 -5.79 11.36
C MET A 1 5.13 -6.58 11.76
N PRO A 2 6.19 -6.59 10.95
CA PRO A 2 7.46 -7.24 11.30
C PRO A 2 8.09 -6.62 12.55
N LYS A 3 8.80 -7.45 13.33
CA LYS A 3 9.40 -7.01 14.61
C LYS A 3 10.66 -6.17 14.42
N ASP A 4 11.27 -6.22 13.25
CA ASP A 4 12.51 -5.53 12.85
C ASP A 4 12.26 -4.18 12.16
N LYS A 5 10.99 -3.75 12.05
CA LYS A 5 10.59 -2.45 11.50
C LYS A 5 9.92 -1.58 12.56
N ALA A 6 9.98 -0.26 12.36
CA ALA A 6 9.25 0.68 13.21
C ALA A 6 7.73 0.49 13.03
N VAL A 7 6.97 0.68 14.11
CA VAL A 7 5.50 0.55 14.09
C VAL A 7 4.90 1.85 14.66
N PRO A 8 3.93 2.49 13.99
CA PRO A 8 3.26 2.05 12.76
C PRO A 8 4.15 2.12 11.50
N HIS A 9 3.75 1.41 10.45
CA HIS A 9 4.22 1.71 9.09
C HIS A 9 3.76 3.13 8.74
N MET A 10 4.68 4.09 8.80
CA MET A 10 4.43 5.51 8.59
C MET A 10 5.27 6.03 7.43
N GLY A 11 4.61 6.67 6.45
CA GLY A 11 5.30 7.38 5.38
C GLY A 11 4.95 6.90 3.98
N TRP A 12 5.70 7.41 3.01
CA TRP A 12 5.53 7.06 1.60
C TRP A 12 6.19 5.72 1.30
N ASN A 13 5.42 4.78 0.76
CA ASN A 13 5.94 3.48 0.34
C ASN A 13 5.40 3.08 -1.03
N LYS A 14 6.15 2.26 -1.74
CA LYS A 14 5.83 1.81 -3.10
C LYS A 14 4.78 0.70 -3.06
N VAL A 15 3.80 0.80 -3.96
CA VAL A 15 2.85 -0.26 -4.27
C VAL A 15 3.20 -0.82 -5.65
N ILE A 16 3.18 -2.14 -5.78
CA ILE A 16 3.42 -2.85 -7.03
C ILE A 16 2.09 -3.42 -7.49
N PHE A 17 1.65 -3.01 -8.68
CA PHE A 17 0.45 -3.53 -9.34
C PHE A 17 0.87 -4.49 -10.45
N GLU A 18 0.03 -5.49 -10.77
CA GLU A 18 0.33 -6.47 -11.83
C GLU A 18 0.44 -5.84 -13.22
N SER A 19 -0.33 -4.78 -13.50
CA SER A 19 -0.17 -4.01 -14.74
C SER A 19 0.91 -2.95 -14.56
N GLU A 20 2.01 -3.04 -15.32
CA GLU A 20 3.14 -2.10 -15.34
C GLU A 20 2.77 -0.69 -15.83
N GLN A 21 1.87 0.01 -15.15
CA GLN A 21 1.70 1.44 -15.41
C GLN A 21 2.82 2.22 -14.70
N LEU A 22 3.72 2.74 -15.53
CA LEU A 22 4.89 3.60 -15.31
C LEU A 22 4.61 4.93 -14.57
N LEU A 23 3.55 5.03 -13.77
CA LEU A 23 3.22 6.22 -12.98
C LEU A 23 3.67 6.06 -11.53
N SER A 24 3.75 7.18 -10.81
CA SER A 24 4.21 7.25 -9.43
C SER A 24 3.38 6.35 -8.50
N ASN A 25 3.91 5.20 -8.12
CA ASN A 25 3.24 4.23 -7.26
C ASN A 25 3.59 4.38 -5.77
N TYR A 26 3.96 5.59 -5.34
CA TYR A 26 4.22 5.89 -3.93
C TYR A 26 2.98 6.46 -3.27
N TYR A 27 2.54 5.81 -2.18
CA TYR A 27 1.36 6.19 -1.41
C TYR A 27 1.70 6.33 0.07
N TYR A 28 0.93 7.14 0.80
CA TYR A 28 1.17 7.39 2.21
C TYR A 28 0.47 6.37 3.11
N PHE A 29 1.22 5.67 3.94
CA PHE A 29 0.75 4.70 4.93
C PHE A 29 0.85 5.26 6.35
N ALA A 30 -0.09 4.83 7.21
CA ALA A 30 -0.13 5.19 8.62
C ALA A 30 -0.83 4.11 9.48
N ASN A 31 -0.37 2.85 9.37
CA ASN A 31 -1.06 1.68 9.93
C ASN A 31 -0.14 0.75 10.76
N SER A 32 -0.67 0.18 11.84
CA SER A 32 0.03 -0.81 12.70
C SER A 32 -0.34 -2.28 12.38
N TYR A 33 -1.37 -2.48 11.56
CA TYR A 33 -1.86 -3.79 11.10
C TYR A 33 -1.86 -3.82 9.57
N TYR A 34 -1.80 -5.02 8.98
CA TYR A 34 -1.82 -5.21 7.54
C TYR A 34 -2.78 -6.34 7.17
N ALA A 35 -3.33 -6.29 5.96
CA ALA A 35 -4.09 -7.39 5.38
C ALA A 35 -3.15 -8.39 4.67
N PRO A 36 -3.27 -9.70 4.92
CA PRO A 36 -2.46 -10.69 4.22
C PRO A 36 -2.81 -10.74 2.73
N ILE A 37 -1.85 -11.21 1.91
CA ILE A 37 -2.09 -11.43 0.49
C ILE A 37 -3.18 -12.49 0.29
N THR A 38 -4.13 -12.17 -0.57
CA THR A 38 -5.23 -13.06 -1.00
C THR A 38 -5.39 -13.01 -2.52
N LYS A 39 -6.25 -13.89 -3.06
CA LYS A 39 -6.64 -13.88 -4.48
C LYS A 39 -7.30 -12.58 -4.95
N ASP A 40 -7.82 -11.77 -4.03
CA ASP A 40 -8.50 -10.51 -4.33
C ASP A 40 -7.49 -9.33 -4.26
N THR A 41 -6.20 -9.59 -4.06
CA THR A 41 -5.14 -8.57 -4.02
C THR A 41 -4.85 -8.05 -5.41
N THR A 42 -4.88 -6.73 -5.58
CA THR A 42 -4.56 -6.06 -6.85
C THR A 42 -3.29 -5.24 -6.81
N GLY A 43 -2.76 -4.98 -5.60
CA GLY A 43 -1.53 -4.23 -5.38
C GLY A 43 -0.85 -4.68 -4.10
N ILE A 44 0.46 -4.92 -4.17
CA ILE A 44 1.29 -5.41 -3.08
C ILE A 44 2.21 -4.29 -2.60
N CYS A 45 2.41 -4.19 -1.29
CA CYS A 45 3.45 -3.34 -0.70
C CYS A 45 4.32 -4.20 0.23
N GLU A 46 5.60 -3.86 0.31
CA GLU A 46 6.54 -4.49 1.23
C GLU A 46 6.93 -3.51 2.33
N TYR A 47 6.78 -3.93 3.59
CA TYR A 47 7.34 -3.25 4.75
C TYR A 47 7.88 -4.28 5.73
N GLY A 48 9.02 -4.90 5.36
CA GLY A 48 9.64 -6.07 6.02
C GLY A 48 8.84 -7.38 5.88
N ILE A 49 7.60 -7.29 5.40
CA ILE A 49 6.75 -8.38 4.93
C ILE A 49 5.90 -7.84 3.77
N GLU A 50 5.54 -8.70 2.82
CA GLU A 50 4.59 -8.37 1.77
C GLU A 50 3.15 -8.44 2.29
N PHE A 51 2.33 -7.47 1.87
CA PHE A 51 0.92 -7.40 2.27
C PHE A 51 0.06 -6.77 1.16
N SER A 52 -1.26 -6.96 1.25
CA SER A 52 -2.21 -6.34 0.32
C SER A 52 -2.30 -4.83 0.58
N ALA A 53 -1.79 -4.04 -0.36
CA ALA A 53 -1.94 -2.59 -0.36
C ALA A 53 -3.26 -2.15 -0.98
N THR A 54 -3.72 -2.88 -2.00
CA THR A 54 -5.05 -2.74 -2.58
C THR A 54 -5.70 -4.10 -2.82
N VAL A 55 -7.02 -4.14 -2.71
CA VAL A 55 -7.84 -5.31 -3.00
C VAL A 55 -9.04 -4.92 -3.86
N GLN A 56 -9.50 -5.86 -4.66
CA GLN A 56 -10.75 -5.73 -5.41
C GLN A 56 -11.51 -7.05 -5.39
N LYS A 57 -12.80 -6.96 -5.09
CA LYS A 57 -13.74 -8.09 -5.23
C LYS A 57 -15.04 -7.57 -5.81
N ASP A 58 -15.39 -8.02 -7.01
CA ASP A 58 -16.53 -7.52 -7.78
C ASP A 58 -16.46 -5.99 -7.92
N ASN A 59 -17.45 -5.27 -7.39
CA ASN A 59 -17.53 -3.80 -7.37
C ASN A 59 -17.00 -3.17 -6.06
N PHE A 60 -16.39 -3.95 -5.17
CA PHE A 60 -15.77 -3.46 -3.94
C PHE A 60 -14.27 -3.23 -4.14
N PHE A 61 -13.81 -2.07 -3.71
CA PHE A 61 -12.41 -1.64 -3.78
C PHE A 61 -11.94 -1.24 -2.38
N GLY A 62 -10.72 -1.64 -2.03
CA GLY A 62 -10.08 -1.27 -0.77
C GLY A 62 -8.62 -0.88 -0.99
N CYS A 63 -8.15 0.09 -0.21
CA CYS A 63 -6.74 0.44 -0.12
C CYS A 63 -6.32 0.58 1.35
N GLN A 64 -5.08 0.21 1.65
CA GLN A 64 -4.52 0.30 3.00
C GLN A 64 -3.82 1.66 3.22
N PHE A 65 -3.40 2.32 2.15
CA PHE A 65 -2.84 3.68 2.16
C PHE A 65 -3.93 4.76 2.14
N HIS A 66 -3.52 6.01 2.32
CA HIS A 66 -4.38 7.19 2.29
C HIS A 66 -4.34 7.86 0.89
N PRO A 67 -5.29 7.59 -0.02
CA PRO A 67 -5.28 8.16 -1.37
C PRO A 67 -5.45 9.70 -1.38
N GLU A 68 -6.08 10.26 -0.34
CA GLU A 68 -6.27 11.70 -0.16
C GLU A 68 -4.96 12.43 0.21
N LYS A 69 -3.99 11.70 0.76
CA LYS A 69 -2.63 12.20 1.00
C LYS A 69 -1.86 12.10 -0.30
N ILE A 70 -1.93 13.16 -1.10
CA ILE A 70 -1.11 13.32 -2.30
C ILE A 70 0.25 13.92 -1.96
N LEU A 71 1.29 13.50 -2.68
CA LEU A 71 2.61 14.09 -2.58
C LEU A 71 2.49 15.50 -3.16
N LYS A 72 2.32 16.49 -2.29
CA LYS A 72 2.41 17.88 -2.73
C LYS A 72 3.86 18.12 -3.11
N LEU A 73 4.12 18.22 -4.41
CA LEU A 73 5.34 18.86 -4.90
C LEU A 73 5.37 20.25 -4.25
N ARG A 74 6.29 20.42 -3.30
CA ARG A 74 6.54 21.74 -2.72
C ARG A 74 7.31 22.48 -3.83
N ASN A 75 6.67 23.49 -4.41
CA ASN A 75 7.34 24.48 -5.24
C ASN A 75 8.41 25.21 -4.42
#